data_AF-A0A6M2BT82-F1
#
_entry.id   AF-A0A6M2BT82-F1
#
_cell.length_a   1.000
_cell.length_b   1.000
_cell.length_c   1.000
_cell.angle_alpha   90.00
_cell.angle_beta   90.00
_cell.angle_gamma   90.00
#
_symmetry.space_group_name_H-M   'P 1'
#
loop_
_entity.id
_entity.type
_entity.pdbx_description
1 polymer ?
#
loop_
_entity_poly.entity_id
_entity_poly.type
_entity_poly.pdbx_seq_one_letter_code
_entity_poly.pdbx_strand_id
1 'polypeptide(L)'
;MAIVNRRAKAKVAAPLPAETENFAFAAEIPVGEREPLWKLQLQVHSTPQADGEHTRLRAHLQTNLGSALRPALARSAPDVAALPRPDPSSATSARALRLAERAGHAAQNLAQRALRVPVLRRLAEPLLQLDFNTWIEIQASTASLDRGSHSLLPQAERLHTLGIRPRRAGDEPLAETWAGEAPDGYAQVSVLQIDKRHLPERLLRLLGNRPFGLAATIVNTVQQKKAQGH
;
A
#
# COMPACT_ATOMS: atom_id res chain seq x y z
N MET A 1 69.11 -12.82 -31.69
CA MET A 1 68.24 -11.72 -31.25
C MET A 1 66.87 -11.88 -31.89
N ALA A 2 65.83 -12.15 -31.11
CA ALA A 2 64.43 -12.08 -31.53
C ALA A 2 63.58 -11.74 -30.30
N ILE A 3 63.00 -10.54 -30.26
CA ILE A 3 62.10 -10.08 -29.19
C ILE A 3 60.67 -10.19 -29.73
N VAL A 4 59.89 -11.10 -29.17
CA VAL A 4 58.47 -11.28 -29.49
C VAL A 4 57.64 -10.32 -28.63
N ASN A 5 57.08 -9.29 -29.25
CA ASN A 5 56.10 -8.39 -28.65
C ASN A 5 54.71 -9.07 -28.61
N ARG A 6 54.29 -9.54 -27.43
CA ARG A 6 52.87 -9.90 -27.18
C ARG A 6 52.15 -8.73 -26.52
N ARG A 7 51.41 -7.95 -27.31
CA ARG A 7 50.34 -7.06 -26.82
C ARG A 7 49.23 -7.92 -26.22
N ALA A 8 49.10 -7.93 -24.90
CA ALA A 8 47.93 -8.48 -24.24
C ALA A 8 46.71 -7.58 -24.56
N LYS A 9 45.70 -8.15 -25.24
CA LYS A 9 44.39 -7.51 -25.39
C LYS A 9 43.77 -7.38 -23.99
N ALA A 10 43.51 -6.14 -23.57
CA ALA A 10 42.71 -5.88 -22.37
C ALA A 10 41.33 -6.50 -22.56
N LYS A 11 41.03 -7.53 -21.78
CA LYS A 11 39.71 -8.15 -21.69
C LYS A 11 38.80 -7.11 -21.04
N VAL A 12 37.88 -6.52 -21.82
CA VAL A 12 36.84 -5.62 -21.33
C VAL A 12 36.10 -6.37 -20.22
N ALA A 13 36.20 -5.86 -19.00
CA ALA A 13 35.51 -6.41 -17.85
C ALA A 13 34.00 -6.37 -18.11
N ALA A 14 33.31 -7.49 -17.88
CA ALA A 14 31.86 -7.53 -17.92
C ALA A 14 31.31 -6.52 -16.89
N PRO A 15 30.25 -5.75 -17.23
CA PRO A 15 29.63 -4.87 -16.24
C PRO A 15 29.12 -5.73 -15.08
N LEU A 16 29.42 -5.30 -13.86
CA LEU A 16 28.89 -5.91 -12.63
C LEU A 16 27.36 -5.91 -12.71
N PRO A 17 26.68 -6.97 -12.25
CA PRO A 17 25.23 -6.97 -12.17
C PRO A 17 24.82 -5.82 -11.26
N ALA A 18 24.09 -4.85 -11.81
CA ALA A 18 23.52 -3.77 -11.04
C ALA A 18 22.56 -4.39 -10.01
N GLU A 19 22.80 -4.11 -8.73
CA GLU A 19 22.09 -4.76 -7.63
C GLU A 19 20.61 -4.37 -7.64
N THR A 20 19.75 -5.36 -7.42
CA THR A 20 18.31 -5.13 -7.27
C THR A 20 18.02 -4.70 -5.84
N GLU A 21 17.46 -3.51 -5.66
CA GLU A 21 17.10 -3.00 -4.34
C GLU A 21 15.67 -3.43 -3.99
N ASN A 22 15.51 -4.07 -2.83
CA ASN A 22 14.24 -4.54 -2.31
C ASN A 22 14.03 -4.04 -0.88
N PHE A 23 12.94 -3.31 -0.65
CA PHE A 23 12.54 -2.86 0.67
C PHE A 23 11.09 -3.26 0.95
N ALA A 24 10.84 -3.82 2.13
CA ALA A 24 9.50 -4.17 2.59
C ALA A 24 9.29 -3.72 4.03
N PHE A 25 8.16 -3.09 4.30
CA PHE A 25 7.76 -2.60 5.61
C PHE A 25 6.31 -2.96 5.87
N ALA A 26 6.00 -3.38 7.10
CA ALA A 26 4.64 -3.63 7.54
C ALA A 26 4.41 -3.06 8.94
N ALA A 27 3.27 -2.41 9.13
CA ALA A 27 2.83 -1.90 10.43
C ALA A 27 1.35 -2.26 10.64
N GLU A 28 1.00 -2.64 11.86
CA GLU A 28 -0.37 -2.99 12.23
C GLU A 28 -0.72 -2.48 13.63
N ILE A 29 -1.98 -2.10 13.81
CA ILE A 29 -2.55 -1.75 15.11
C ILE A 29 -3.57 -2.84 15.46
N PRO A 30 -3.27 -3.73 16.41
CA PRO A 30 -4.20 -4.77 16.83
C PRO A 30 -5.32 -4.18 17.70
N VAL A 31 -6.54 -4.71 17.57
CA VAL A 31 -7.65 -4.47 18.51
C VAL A 31 -8.33 -5.81 18.77
N GLY A 32 -8.22 -6.32 20.01
CA GLY A 32 -8.68 -7.66 20.37
C GLY A 32 -7.89 -8.77 19.66
N GLU A 33 -8.48 -9.96 19.57
CA GLU A 33 -7.77 -11.19 19.13
C GLU A 33 -7.98 -11.57 17.65
N ARG A 34 -8.91 -10.95 16.93
CA ARG A 34 -9.37 -11.47 15.62
C ARG A 34 -8.87 -10.71 14.39
N GLU A 35 -8.96 -9.38 14.37
CA GLU A 35 -8.58 -8.57 13.20
C GLU A 35 -7.89 -7.27 13.65
N PRO A 36 -6.80 -6.85 12.97
CA PRO A 36 -6.16 -5.58 13.29
C PRO A 36 -7.09 -4.43 12.89
N LEU A 37 -7.14 -3.38 13.71
CA LEU A 37 -7.88 -2.16 13.39
C LEU A 37 -7.39 -1.53 12.09
N TRP A 38 -6.08 -1.57 11.91
CA TRP A 38 -5.40 -0.95 10.80
C TRP A 38 -4.14 -1.74 10.45
N LYS A 39 -3.86 -1.86 9.15
CA LYS A 39 -2.68 -2.51 8.61
C LYS A 39 -2.16 -1.72 7.41
N LEU A 40 -0.86 -1.48 7.39
CA LEU A 40 -0.13 -0.89 6.27
C LEU A 40 0.98 -1.86 5.84
N GLN A 41 1.03 -2.16 4.55
CA GLN A 41 2.14 -2.87 3.92
C GLN A 41 2.72 -1.99 2.83
N LEU A 42 4.04 -1.85 2.79
CA LEU A 42 4.78 -1.12 1.78
C LEU A 42 5.85 -2.03 1.21
N GLN A 43 5.95 -2.09 -0.11
CA GLN A 43 6.98 -2.82 -0.84
C GLN A 43 7.55 -1.89 -1.90
N VAL A 44 8.87 -1.81 -1.98
CA VAL A 44 9.59 -1.08 -3.02
C VAL A 44 10.57 -2.04 -3.65
N HIS A 45 10.54 -2.11 -4.98
CA HIS A 45 11.42 -2.94 -5.78
C HIS A 45 12.03 -2.07 -6.88
N SER A 46 13.35 -1.94 -6.90
CA SER A 46 14.07 -1.24 -7.95
C SER A 46 14.94 -2.19 -8.73
N THR A 47 14.68 -2.27 -10.03
CA THR A 47 15.41 -3.12 -10.96
C THR A 47 16.14 -2.25 -11.98
N PRO A 48 17.46 -2.41 -12.12
CA PRO A 48 18.20 -1.78 -13.20
C PRO A 48 17.80 -2.40 -14.56
N GLN A 49 17.64 -1.56 -15.58
CA GLN A 49 17.43 -1.93 -16.97
C GLN A 49 18.58 -1.40 -17.83
N ALA A 50 18.79 -1.96 -19.02
CA ALA A 50 19.99 -1.71 -19.83
C ALA A 50 20.28 -0.21 -20.10
N ASP A 51 19.23 0.62 -20.18
CA ASP A 51 19.30 2.05 -20.47
C ASP A 51 18.70 2.95 -19.37
N GLY A 52 18.34 2.38 -18.21
CA GLY A 52 17.75 3.14 -17.10
C GLY A 52 17.42 2.28 -15.89
N GLU A 53 16.50 2.76 -15.06
CA GLU A 53 16.05 2.09 -13.85
C GLU A 53 14.53 2.01 -13.85
N HIS A 54 13.99 0.87 -13.42
CA HIS A 54 12.56 0.68 -13.20
C HIS A 54 12.30 0.47 -11.71
N THR A 55 11.48 1.33 -11.13
CA THR A 55 11.10 1.30 -9.71
C THR A 55 9.61 1.01 -9.59
N ARG A 56 9.26 0.06 -8.73
CA ARG A 56 7.89 -0.32 -8.41
C ARG A 56 7.64 -0.19 -6.91
N LEU A 57 6.68 0.66 -6.55
CA LEU A 57 6.19 0.81 -5.19
C LEU A 57 4.77 0.23 -5.10
N ARG A 58 4.53 -0.60 -4.09
CA ARG A 58 3.21 -1.11 -3.74
C ARG A 58 2.93 -0.75 -2.29
N ALA A 59 1.81 -0.09 -2.05
CA ALA A 59 1.28 0.12 -0.72
C ALA A 59 -0.11 -0.51 -0.60
N HIS A 60 -0.36 -1.16 0.52
CA HIS A 60 -1.65 -1.73 0.87
C HIS A 60 -2.06 -1.20 2.24
N LEU A 61 -3.19 -0.51 2.28
CA LEU A 61 -3.77 0.07 3.47
C LEU A 61 -5.10 -0.63 3.75
N GLN A 62 -5.25 -1.22 4.92
CA GLN A 62 -6.48 -1.84 5.36
C GLN A 62 -6.92 -1.21 6.68
N THR A 63 -8.19 -0.86 6.76
CA THR A 63 -8.86 -0.41 7.98
C THR A 63 -10.09 -1.29 8.20
N ASN A 64 -10.19 -1.85 9.40
CA ASN A 64 -11.24 -2.78 9.80
C ASN A 64 -12.08 -2.13 10.90
N LEU A 65 -12.54 -0.90 10.67
CA LEU A 65 -13.23 -0.11 11.69
C LEU A 65 -14.58 -0.75 12.04
N GLY A 66 -15.33 -1.21 11.04
CA GLY A 66 -16.60 -1.88 11.21
C GLY A 66 -16.46 -3.25 11.84
N SER A 67 -15.51 -4.05 11.36
CA SER A 67 -15.36 -5.43 11.81
C SER A 67 -14.62 -5.59 13.15
N ALA A 68 -13.63 -4.74 13.47
CA ALA A 68 -12.83 -4.87 14.69
C ALA A 68 -13.37 -4.04 15.87
N LEU A 69 -13.81 -2.78 15.65
CA LEU A 69 -14.23 -1.91 16.76
C LEU A 69 -15.65 -2.18 17.26
N ARG A 70 -16.63 -2.46 16.39
CA ARG A 70 -18.02 -2.69 16.85
C ARG A 70 -18.12 -3.85 17.86
N PRO A 71 -17.57 -5.05 17.61
CA PRO A 71 -17.63 -6.15 18.57
C PRO A 71 -16.87 -5.85 19.87
N ALA A 72 -15.73 -5.15 19.77
CA ALA A 72 -14.93 -4.76 20.93
C ALA A 72 -15.63 -3.73 21.83
N LEU A 73 -16.41 -2.81 21.23
CA LEU A 73 -17.25 -1.86 21.96
C LEU A 73 -18.51 -2.53 22.55
N ALA A 74 -19.13 -3.46 21.82
CA ALA A 74 -20.32 -4.19 22.28
C ALA A 74 -20.01 -5.16 23.45
N ARG A 75 -18.85 -5.80 23.46
CA ARG A 75 -18.39 -6.70 24.56
C ARG A 75 -18.14 -5.99 25.89
N SER A 76 -18.11 -4.66 25.93
CA SER A 76 -17.86 -3.87 27.15
C SER A 76 -19.11 -3.21 27.73
N ALA A 77 -20.31 -3.61 27.30
CA ALA A 77 -21.51 -3.39 28.12
C ALA A 77 -21.30 -4.18 29.43
N PRO A 78 -21.36 -3.55 30.61
CA PRO A 78 -20.91 -4.17 31.84
C PRO A 78 -21.95 -5.20 32.28
N ASP A 79 -21.68 -6.48 32.04
CA ASP A 79 -22.10 -7.51 32.96
C ASP A 79 -20.88 -7.88 33.80
N VAL A 80 -20.97 -7.61 35.10
CA VAL A 80 -19.89 -7.76 36.06
C VAL A 80 -19.69 -9.26 36.31
N ALA A 81 -18.89 -9.91 35.45
CA ALA A 81 -18.41 -11.26 35.71
C ALA A 81 -16.90 -11.20 35.99
N ALA A 82 -16.57 -11.46 37.26
CA ALA A 82 -15.21 -11.47 37.78
C ALA A 82 -14.28 -12.39 36.95
N LEU A 83 -13.10 -11.87 36.60
CA LEU A 83 -12.05 -12.61 35.89
C LEU A 83 -11.49 -13.76 36.75
N PRO A 84 -11.28 -14.98 36.21
CA PRO A 84 -10.51 -16.03 36.86
C PRO A 84 -9.01 -15.70 36.85
N ARG A 85 -8.33 -16.07 37.94
CA ARG A 85 -6.90 -15.88 38.21
C ARG A 85 -6.03 -16.73 37.26
N PRO A 86 -4.96 -16.18 36.62
CA PRO A 86 -4.15 -16.94 35.66
C PRO A 86 -3.06 -17.79 36.32
N ASP A 87 -2.87 -19.00 35.79
CA ASP A 87 -1.85 -19.99 36.17
C ASP A 87 -0.43 -19.62 35.65
N PRO A 88 0.65 -19.96 36.37
CA PRO A 88 1.99 -19.40 36.14
C PRO A 88 2.91 -20.15 35.14
N SER A 89 2.43 -21.07 34.29
CA SER A 89 3.32 -22.02 33.58
C SER A 89 3.70 -21.71 32.11
N SER A 90 3.40 -20.54 31.54
CA SER A 90 3.73 -20.23 30.13
C SER A 90 4.51 -18.90 29.98
N ALA A 91 5.83 -18.95 30.12
CA ALA A 91 6.66 -17.75 30.27
C ALA A 91 7.26 -17.18 28.96
N THR A 92 7.25 -17.90 27.83
CA THR A 92 8.00 -17.48 26.63
C THR A 92 7.11 -17.01 25.47
N SER A 93 5.90 -17.56 25.31
CA SER A 93 4.89 -17.08 24.36
C SER A 93 4.11 -15.84 24.87
N ALA A 94 4.08 -15.64 26.19
CA ALA A 94 3.32 -14.59 26.85
C ALA A 94 3.82 -13.16 26.58
N ARG A 95 5.05 -12.95 26.08
CA ARG A 95 5.62 -11.60 25.96
C ARG A 95 5.13 -10.82 24.74
N ALA A 96 4.95 -11.51 23.61
CA ALA A 96 4.38 -10.92 22.39
C ALA A 96 2.85 -10.72 22.53
N LEU A 97 2.16 -11.69 23.14
CA LEU A 97 0.75 -11.59 23.52
C LEU A 97 0.50 -10.40 24.46
N ARG A 98 1.32 -10.21 25.50
CA ARG A 98 1.19 -9.06 26.43
C ARG A 98 1.35 -7.69 25.78
N LEU A 99 2.14 -7.57 24.70
CA LEU A 99 2.38 -6.30 24.02
C LEU A 99 1.23 -5.98 23.05
N ALA A 100 0.74 -6.99 22.33
CA ALA A 100 -0.46 -6.88 21.50
C ALA A 100 -1.72 -6.62 22.35
N GLU A 101 -1.87 -7.29 23.50
CA GLU A 101 -2.94 -7.07 24.46
C GLU A 101 -2.91 -5.64 25.04
N ARG A 102 -1.72 -5.15 25.46
CA ARG A 102 -1.58 -3.78 25.98
C ARG A 102 -1.86 -2.71 24.92
N ALA A 103 -1.38 -2.90 23.70
CA ALA A 103 -1.66 -2.00 22.59
C ALA A 103 -3.15 -1.98 22.23
N GLY A 104 -3.78 -3.16 22.18
CA GLY A 104 -5.22 -3.31 21.96
C GLY A 104 -6.05 -2.63 23.04
N HIS A 105 -5.72 -2.83 24.33
CA HIS A 105 -6.41 -2.18 25.44
C HIS A 105 -6.21 -0.66 25.47
N ALA A 106 -5.00 -0.16 25.14
CA ALA A 106 -4.74 1.28 25.06
C ALA A 106 -5.53 1.93 23.91
N ALA A 107 -5.53 1.30 22.73
CA ALA A 107 -6.31 1.73 21.58
C ALA A 107 -7.82 1.73 21.90
N GLN A 108 -8.31 0.69 22.59
CA GLN A 108 -9.71 0.57 23.00
C GLN A 108 -10.12 1.64 24.02
N ASN A 109 -9.29 1.92 25.02
CA ASN A 109 -9.55 2.96 26.02
C ASN A 109 -9.54 4.38 25.41
N LEU A 110 -8.63 4.64 24.46
CA LEU A 110 -8.59 5.90 23.72
C LEU A 110 -9.80 6.04 22.80
N ALA A 111 -10.17 4.99 22.07
CA ALA A 111 -11.37 4.97 21.24
C ALA A 111 -12.64 5.22 22.08
N GLN A 112 -12.77 4.58 23.24
CA GLN A 112 -13.89 4.80 24.15
C GLN A 112 -13.93 6.24 24.69
N ARG A 113 -12.78 6.81 25.05
CA ARG A 113 -12.72 8.22 25.50
C ARG A 113 -13.08 9.20 24.39
N ALA A 114 -12.62 8.96 23.16
CA ALA A 114 -12.96 9.78 22.01
C ALA A 114 -14.46 9.70 21.68
N LEU A 115 -15.07 8.51 21.74
CA LEU A 115 -16.49 8.29 21.48
C LEU A 115 -17.44 8.80 22.59
N ARG A 116 -16.91 9.15 23.78
CA ARG A 116 -17.68 9.85 24.82
C ARG A 116 -17.95 11.31 24.47
N VAL A 117 -17.19 11.91 23.54
CA VAL A 117 -17.45 13.27 23.06
C VAL A 117 -18.54 13.20 21.98
N PRO A 118 -19.72 13.84 22.18
CA PRO A 118 -20.86 13.68 21.27
C PRO A 118 -20.57 14.11 19.83
N VAL A 119 -19.70 15.10 19.64
CA VAL A 119 -19.27 15.58 18.32
C VAL A 119 -18.41 14.53 17.60
N LEU A 120 -17.41 13.98 18.30
CA LEU A 120 -16.55 12.94 17.73
C LEU A 120 -17.35 11.66 17.46
N ARG A 121 -18.32 11.33 18.32
CA ARG A 121 -19.24 10.21 18.09
C ARG A 121 -20.01 10.38 16.78
N ARG A 122 -20.66 11.53 16.55
CA ARG A 122 -21.43 11.77 15.31
C ARG A 122 -20.57 11.68 14.04
N LEU A 123 -19.30 12.06 14.11
CA LEU A 123 -18.37 11.98 12.98
C LEU A 123 -17.78 10.57 12.79
N ALA A 124 -17.56 9.84 13.87
CA ALA A 124 -16.98 8.50 13.84
C ALA A 124 -18.02 7.40 13.58
N GLU A 125 -19.26 7.56 14.02
CA GLU A 125 -20.35 6.58 13.89
C GLU A 125 -20.61 6.10 12.44
N PRO A 126 -20.54 6.95 11.39
CA PRO A 126 -20.59 6.45 10.01
C PRO A 126 -19.32 5.69 9.59
N LEU A 127 -18.14 6.10 10.07
CA LEU A 127 -16.86 5.44 9.75
C LEU A 127 -16.72 4.08 10.44
N LEU A 128 -17.32 3.91 11.62
CA LEU A 128 -17.40 2.65 12.37
C LEU A 128 -18.31 1.60 11.71
N GLN A 129 -18.91 1.89 10.56
CA GLN A 129 -19.70 0.94 9.77
C GLN A 129 -18.97 0.48 8.51
N LEU A 130 -17.81 1.06 8.23
CA LEU A 130 -17.10 0.90 6.98
C LEU A 130 -15.74 0.27 7.23
N ASP A 131 -15.44 -0.73 6.42
CA ASP A 131 -14.10 -1.28 6.29
C ASP A 131 -13.52 -0.75 4.98
N PHE A 132 -12.36 -0.09 5.03
CA PHE A 132 -11.68 0.45 3.85
C PHE A 132 -10.46 -0.40 3.52
N ASN A 133 -10.28 -0.67 2.23
CA ASN A 133 -9.13 -1.38 1.71
C ASN A 133 -8.63 -0.64 0.47
N THR A 134 -7.41 -0.11 0.56
CA THR A 134 -6.79 0.72 -0.47
C THR A 134 -5.49 0.09 -0.92
N TRP A 135 -5.39 -0.18 -2.22
CA TRP A 135 -4.17 -0.60 -2.90
C TRP A 135 -3.64 0.56 -3.72
N ILE A 136 -2.38 0.89 -3.53
CA ILE A 136 -1.68 1.90 -4.31
C ILE A 136 -0.49 1.21 -4.96
N GLU A 137 -0.43 1.24 -6.28
CA GLU A 137 0.71 0.74 -7.02
C GLU A 137 1.26 1.86 -7.91
N ILE A 138 2.53 2.18 -7.74
CA ILE A 138 3.25 3.20 -8.50
C ILE A 138 4.42 2.54 -9.21
N GLN A 139 4.54 2.78 -10.50
CA GLN A 139 5.68 2.36 -11.31
C GLN A 139 6.31 3.60 -11.93
N ALA A 140 7.62 3.73 -11.80
CA ALA A 140 8.39 4.77 -12.45
C ALA A 140 9.52 4.10 -13.23
N SER A 141 9.88 4.67 -14.38
CA SER A 141 11.03 4.22 -15.14
C SER A 141 11.78 5.38 -15.76
N THR A 142 13.10 5.27 -15.75
CA THR A 142 14.02 6.13 -16.50
C THR A 142 14.61 5.43 -17.72
N ALA A 143 14.15 4.22 -18.02
CA ALA A 143 14.46 3.50 -19.27
C ALA A 143 13.57 3.99 -20.42
N SER A 144 13.97 3.71 -21.65
CA SER A 144 13.19 4.06 -22.83
C SER A 144 11.94 3.17 -22.90
N LEU A 145 10.76 3.80 -22.95
CA LEU A 145 9.47 3.11 -22.98
C LEU A 145 8.82 3.31 -24.35
N ASP A 146 8.32 2.22 -24.94
CA ASP A 146 7.65 2.22 -26.25
C ASP A 146 6.36 3.07 -26.29
N ARG A 147 5.63 3.11 -25.16
CA ARG A 147 4.36 3.84 -25.02
C ARG A 147 4.38 4.88 -23.90
N GLY A 148 5.56 5.34 -23.49
CA GLY A 148 5.72 6.24 -22.34
C GLY A 148 5.20 5.62 -21.04
N SER A 149 4.67 6.44 -20.13
CA SER A 149 4.11 6.00 -18.86
C SER A 149 2.98 4.97 -18.99
N HIS A 150 2.29 4.89 -20.13
CA HIS A 150 1.23 3.91 -20.35
C HIS A 150 1.71 2.45 -20.30
N SER A 151 2.97 2.16 -20.68
CA SER A 151 3.53 0.81 -20.57
C SER A 151 3.83 0.40 -19.13
N LEU A 152 3.84 1.37 -18.20
CA LEU A 152 4.04 1.16 -16.77
C LEU A 152 2.72 0.93 -16.01
N LEU A 153 1.57 0.93 -16.69
CA LEU A 153 0.28 0.79 -16.03
C LEU A 153 0.21 -0.52 -15.23
N PRO A 154 0.07 -0.42 -13.90
CA PRO A 154 -0.09 -1.60 -13.08
C PRO A 154 -1.32 -2.40 -13.45
N GLN A 155 -1.15 -3.72 -13.63
CA GLN A 155 -2.25 -4.67 -13.80
C GLN A 155 -3.18 -4.30 -14.98
N ALA A 156 -2.64 -3.74 -16.07
CA ALA A 156 -3.40 -3.31 -17.24
C ALA A 156 -4.41 -4.36 -17.75
N GLU A 157 -4.03 -5.64 -17.81
CA GLU A 157 -4.92 -6.75 -18.20
C GLU A 157 -6.13 -6.93 -17.27
N ARG A 158 -5.95 -6.74 -15.96
CA ARG A 158 -7.06 -6.80 -14.99
C ARG A 158 -7.98 -5.60 -15.14
N LEU A 159 -7.43 -4.41 -15.37
CA LEU A 159 -8.23 -3.22 -15.67
C LEU A 159 -9.07 -3.44 -16.94
N HIS A 160 -8.48 -3.99 -17.99
CA HIS A 160 -9.19 -4.32 -19.24
C HIS A 160 -10.33 -5.31 -19.03
N THR A 161 -10.12 -6.32 -18.17
CA THR A 161 -11.16 -7.30 -17.81
C THR A 161 -12.35 -6.64 -17.09
N LEU A 162 -12.09 -5.57 -16.33
CA LEU A 162 -13.12 -4.75 -15.67
C LEU A 162 -13.77 -3.70 -16.61
N GLY A 163 -13.44 -3.73 -17.91
CA GLY A 163 -13.90 -2.73 -18.88
C GLY A 163 -13.21 -1.36 -18.73
N ILE A 164 -12.22 -1.25 -17.84
CA ILE A 164 -11.46 -0.03 -17.62
C ILE A 164 -10.34 0.04 -18.66
N ARG A 165 -10.40 1.06 -19.52
CA ARG A 165 -9.39 1.31 -20.56
C ARG A 165 -8.85 2.73 -20.40
N PRO A 166 -7.80 2.93 -19.58
CA PRO A 166 -7.22 4.25 -19.40
C PRO A 166 -6.68 4.75 -20.74
N ARG A 167 -6.90 6.02 -21.04
CA ARG A 167 -6.29 6.65 -22.22
C ARG A 167 -4.77 6.73 -22.04
N ARG A 168 -4.05 7.00 -23.13
CA ARG A 168 -2.63 7.35 -23.05
C ARG A 168 -2.49 8.81 -22.67
N ALA A 169 -1.49 9.14 -21.88
CA ALA A 169 -1.17 10.54 -21.59
C ALA A 169 -0.78 11.27 -22.90
N GLY A 170 -1.47 12.38 -23.16
CA GLY A 170 -1.23 13.27 -24.30
C GLY A 170 -0.24 14.36 -23.88
N ASP A 171 -0.49 15.61 -24.27
CA ASP A 171 0.36 16.73 -23.87
C ASP A 171 0.23 17.13 -22.39
N GLU A 172 -0.84 16.65 -21.74
CA GLU A 172 -1.10 16.85 -20.32
C GLU A 172 -0.98 15.52 -19.55
N PRO A 173 -0.62 15.56 -18.25
CA PRO A 173 -0.68 14.39 -17.39
C PRO A 173 -2.12 13.88 -17.31
N LEU A 174 -2.30 12.57 -17.32
CA LEU A 174 -3.62 11.95 -17.32
C LEU A 174 -3.97 11.48 -15.92
N ALA A 175 -5.14 11.87 -15.42
CA ALA A 175 -5.77 11.30 -14.25
C ALA A 175 -7.21 10.87 -14.60
N GLU A 176 -7.53 9.60 -14.46
CA GLU A 176 -8.87 9.05 -14.74
C GLU A 176 -9.35 8.24 -13.55
N THR A 177 -10.65 8.27 -13.29
CA THR A 177 -11.26 7.56 -12.17
C THR A 177 -12.56 6.89 -12.62
N TRP A 178 -12.73 5.65 -12.18
CA TRP A 178 -13.92 4.83 -12.34
C TRP A 178 -14.43 4.45 -10.96
N ALA A 179 -15.74 4.43 -10.78
CA ALA A 179 -16.37 3.96 -9.56
C ALA A 179 -17.58 3.09 -9.91
N GLY A 180 -17.87 2.11 -9.07
CA GLY A 180 -19.00 1.22 -9.23
C GLY A 180 -19.42 0.60 -7.91
N GLU A 181 -20.65 0.11 -7.88
CA GLU A 181 -21.17 -0.65 -6.76
C GLU A 181 -20.55 -2.05 -6.73
N ALA A 182 -20.27 -2.52 -5.52
CA ALA A 182 -19.89 -3.90 -5.22
C ALA A 182 -20.97 -4.53 -4.34
N PRO A 183 -21.10 -5.87 -4.28
CA PRO A 183 -22.18 -6.53 -3.53
C PRO A 183 -22.38 -6.03 -2.09
N ASP A 184 -21.30 -5.64 -1.41
CA ASP A 184 -21.31 -5.14 -0.02
C ASP A 184 -20.77 -3.70 0.12
N GLY A 185 -20.77 -2.89 -0.94
CA GLY A 185 -20.31 -1.50 -0.85
C GLY A 185 -19.95 -0.87 -2.19
N TYR A 186 -18.80 -0.19 -2.26
CA TYR A 186 -18.35 0.47 -3.49
C TYR A 186 -16.86 0.22 -3.76
N ALA A 187 -16.50 0.25 -5.03
CA ALA A 187 -15.12 0.20 -5.50
C ALA A 187 -14.84 1.43 -6.36
N GLN A 188 -13.65 1.99 -6.18
CA GLN A 188 -13.13 3.09 -6.98
C GLN A 188 -11.74 2.70 -7.48
N VAL A 189 -11.49 2.92 -8.75
CA VAL A 189 -10.18 2.75 -9.38
C VAL A 189 -9.77 4.09 -9.98
N SER A 190 -8.60 4.58 -9.60
CA SER A 190 -8.01 5.80 -10.15
C SER A 190 -6.68 5.46 -10.79
N VAL A 191 -6.42 6.02 -11.96
CA VAL A 191 -5.17 5.85 -12.71
C VAL A 191 -4.55 7.21 -12.96
N LEU A 192 -3.23 7.31 -12.77
CA LEU A 192 -2.42 8.48 -13.04
C LEU A 192 -1.30 8.09 -14.02
N GLN A 193 -1.03 8.93 -15.00
CA GLN A 193 0.08 8.78 -15.95
C GLN A 193 0.79 10.13 -16.12
N ILE A 194 2.11 10.12 -15.92
CA ILE A 194 2.99 11.28 -16.02
C ILE A 194 4.20 10.89 -16.87
N ASP A 195 4.37 11.53 -18.02
CA ASP A 195 5.58 11.42 -18.83
C ASP A 195 6.55 12.55 -18.47
N LYS A 196 7.81 12.40 -18.88
CA LYS A 196 8.87 13.41 -18.68
C LYS A 196 8.42 14.83 -19.02
N ARG A 197 7.74 15.02 -20.15
CA ARG A 197 7.27 16.34 -20.62
C ARG A 197 6.29 17.04 -19.66
N HIS A 198 5.62 16.30 -18.78
CA HIS A 198 4.70 16.85 -17.78
C HIS A 198 5.43 17.26 -16.48
N LEU A 199 6.73 16.98 -16.36
CA LEU A 199 7.48 17.31 -15.16
C LEU A 199 7.79 18.81 -15.09
N PRO A 200 7.85 19.38 -13.87
CA PRO A 200 8.30 20.74 -13.67
C PRO A 200 9.75 20.92 -14.14
N GLU A 201 10.10 22.13 -14.61
CA GLU A 201 11.42 22.46 -15.20
C GLU A 201 12.62 22.05 -14.34
N ARG A 202 12.48 22.11 -13.01
CA ARG A 202 13.53 21.69 -12.08
C ARG A 202 13.85 20.20 -12.24
N LEU A 203 12.83 19.35 -12.34
CA LEU A 203 13.01 17.91 -12.53
C LEU A 203 13.47 17.59 -13.95
N LEU A 204 12.99 18.32 -14.96
CA LEU A 204 13.49 18.21 -16.33
C LEU A 204 15.01 18.46 -16.41
N ARG A 205 15.49 19.52 -15.74
CA ARG A 205 16.93 19.82 -15.67
C ARG A 205 17.73 18.72 -14.95
N LEU A 206 17.20 18.16 -13.86
CA LEU A 206 17.85 17.08 -13.13
C LEU A 206 17.93 15.78 -13.94
N LEU A 207 16.88 15.46 -14.70
CA LEU A 207 16.84 14.27 -15.55
C LEU A 207 17.65 14.44 -16.83
N GLY A 208 17.92 15.67 -17.27
CA GLY A 208 18.69 15.96 -18.47
C GLY A 208 18.08 15.29 -19.70
N ASN A 209 18.84 14.44 -20.38
CA ASN A 209 18.36 13.69 -21.55
C ASN A 209 17.73 12.33 -21.22
N ARG A 210 17.74 11.88 -19.96
CA ARG A 210 17.18 10.57 -19.59
C ARG A 210 15.68 10.52 -19.84
N PRO A 211 15.11 9.45 -20.40
CA PRO A 211 13.67 9.29 -20.47
C PRO A 211 13.07 9.19 -19.06
N PHE A 212 11.78 9.46 -18.95
CA PHE A 212 11.05 9.30 -17.71
C PHE A 212 9.58 9.03 -17.99
N GLY A 213 9.02 8.05 -17.27
CA GLY A 213 7.59 7.81 -17.17
C GLY A 213 7.23 7.36 -15.77
N LEU A 214 6.04 7.73 -15.33
CA LEU A 214 5.43 7.30 -14.07
C LEU A 214 3.97 6.97 -14.31
N ALA A 215 3.55 5.81 -13.84
CA ALA A 215 2.15 5.44 -13.77
C ALA A 215 1.78 5.03 -12.35
N ALA A 216 0.57 5.34 -11.93
CA ALA A 216 0.03 4.85 -10.68
C ALA A 216 -1.40 4.34 -10.86
N THR A 217 -1.73 3.27 -10.15
CA THR A 217 -3.09 2.75 -10.00
C THR A 217 -3.44 2.75 -8.53
N ILE A 218 -4.55 3.38 -8.17
CA ILE A 218 -5.12 3.39 -6.83
C ILE A 218 -6.44 2.65 -6.91
N VAL A 219 -6.59 1.58 -6.14
CA VAL A 219 -7.85 0.85 -6.00
C VAL A 219 -8.32 1.03 -4.57
N ASN A 220 -9.48 1.62 -4.38
CA ASN A 220 -10.13 1.75 -3.10
C ASN A 220 -11.41 0.93 -3.10
N THR A 221 -11.59 0.09 -2.10
CA THR A 221 -12.83 -0.64 -1.87
C THR A 221 -13.31 -0.34 -0.48
N VAL A 222 -14.60 -0.05 -0.36
CA VAL A 222 -15.25 0.22 0.92
C VAL A 222 -16.38 -0.76 1.06
N GLN A 223 -16.39 -1.45 2.19
CA GLN A 223 -17.39 -2.45 2.52
C GLN A 223 -18.21 -1.96 3.70
N GLN A 224 -19.52 -2.05 3.59
CA GLN A 224 -20.44 -1.76 4.68
C GLN A 224 -20.87 -3.06 5.33
N LYS A 225 -20.33 -3.35 6.51
CA LYS A 225 -20.72 -4.56 7.24
C LYS A 225 -22.05 -4.29 7.95
N LYS A 226 -23.15 -4.79 7.38
CA LYS A 226 -24.45 -4.80 8.07
C LYS A 226 -24.28 -5.55 9.38
N ALA A 227 -24.68 -4.92 10.49
CA ALA A 227 -24.77 -5.62 11.76
C ALA A 227 -25.70 -6.82 11.55
N GLN A 228 -25.18 -8.04 11.73
CA GLN A 228 -26.03 -9.22 11.80
C GLN A 228 -26.97 -8.99 12.98
N GLY A 229 -28.24 -8.69 12.67
CA GLY A 229 -29.31 -8.71 13.66
C GLY A 229 -29.48 -10.13 14.14
N HIS A 230 -29.28 -10.34 15.43
CA HIS A 230 -29.89 -11.45 16.15
C HIS A 230 -31.22 -10.95 16.72
#